data_AF-A0A1A8ETJ5-F1
#
_entry.id   AF-A0A1A8ETJ5-F1
#
_cell.length_a   1.000
_cell.length_b   1.000
_cell.length_c   1.000
_cell.angle_alpha   90.00
_cell.angle_beta   90.00
_cell.angle_gamma   90.00
#
_symmetry.space_group_name_H-M   'P 1'
#
loop_
_entity.id
_entity.type
_entity.pdbx_description
1 polymer ?
#
loop_
_entity_poly.entity_id
_entity_poly.type
_entity_poly.pdbx_seq_one_letter_code
_entity_poly.pdbx_strand_id
1 'polypeptide(L)'
;VSKTDLKSFLLYCAEKFQLTALTGILAAPPTAELEPLTDGQVTQTDEADMGITYSELSTIGRLRKISKCGPFSMFCKLIHMWKDILSPTEVAQKVKLFFRRYSANRHKMTTITPSYHAESYSPDDNRFDLRPFLYNTRWPWQFRCIDNQLAQMAPKAPNH
;
A
#
# COMPACT_ATOMS: atom_id res chain seq x y z
N VAL A 1 -2.50 -4.94 13.23
CA VAL A 1 -3.41 -3.78 13.39
C VAL A 1 -3.11 -2.81 12.27
N SER A 2 -4.12 -2.27 11.60
CA SER A 2 -3.92 -1.28 10.55
C SER A 2 -3.52 0.10 11.11
N LYS A 3 -2.93 0.96 10.28
CA LYS A 3 -2.58 2.34 10.68
C LYS A 3 -3.82 3.17 11.06
N THR A 4 -4.96 2.93 10.39
CA THR A 4 -6.23 3.57 10.70
C THR A 4 -6.75 3.14 12.06
N ASP A 5 -6.69 1.85 12.38
CA ASP A 5 -7.16 1.34 13.67
C ASP A 5 -6.27 1.80 14.83
N LEU A 6 -4.95 1.94 14.60
CA LEU A 6 -4.06 2.54 15.58
C LEU A 6 -4.45 3.99 15.91
N LYS A 7 -4.78 4.80 14.90
CA LYS A 7 -5.25 6.18 15.13
C LYS A 7 -6.56 6.20 15.93
N SER A 8 -7.53 5.37 15.55
CA SER A 8 -8.80 5.24 16.27
C SER A 8 -8.62 4.76 17.72
N PHE A 9 -7.70 3.81 17.94
CA PHE A 9 -7.37 3.32 19.27
C PHE A 9 -6.72 4.40 20.15
N LEU A 10 -5.81 5.20 19.61
CA LEU A 10 -5.22 6.31 20.35
C LEU A 10 -6.25 7.39 20.71
N LEU A 11 -7.19 7.70 19.81
CA LEU A 11 -8.32 8.59 20.10
C LEU A 11 -9.18 8.05 21.24
N TYR A 12 -9.54 6.76 21.17
CA TYR A 12 -10.27 6.10 22.26
C TYR A 12 -9.51 6.19 23.58
N CYS A 13 -8.19 5.99 23.58
CA CYS A 13 -7.38 6.09 24.79
C CYS A 13 -7.31 7.51 25.35
N ALA A 14 -7.25 8.53 24.48
CA ALA A 14 -7.24 9.92 24.89
C ALA A 14 -8.52 10.27 25.68
N GLU A 15 -9.68 9.82 25.18
CA GLU A 15 -10.98 10.06 25.82
C GLU A 15 -11.22 9.15 27.03
N LYS A 16 -10.99 7.85 26.91
CA LYS A 16 -11.36 6.87 27.93
C LYS A 16 -10.41 6.91 29.13
N PHE A 17 -9.11 7.04 28.88
CA PHE A 17 -8.08 7.02 29.92
C PHE A 17 -7.55 8.43 30.24
N GLN A 18 -8.13 9.47 29.62
CA GLN A 18 -7.77 10.88 29.87
C GLN A 18 -6.29 11.19 29.60
N LEU A 19 -5.72 10.52 28.60
CA LEU A 19 -4.33 10.70 28.17
C LEU A 19 -4.23 11.86 27.17
N THR A 20 -4.32 13.10 27.65
CA THR A 20 -4.35 14.32 26.83
C THR A 20 -3.12 14.52 25.94
N ALA A 21 -1.97 13.96 26.32
CA ALA A 21 -0.75 13.97 25.51
C ALA A 21 -0.95 13.33 24.12
N LEU A 22 -1.88 12.38 23.99
CA LEU A 22 -2.17 11.72 22.72
C LEU A 22 -2.80 12.66 21.68
N THR A 23 -3.52 13.71 22.11
CA THR A 23 -4.15 14.67 21.20
C THR A 23 -3.11 15.43 20.39
N GLY A 24 -2.01 15.86 21.03
CA GLY A 24 -0.90 16.51 20.33
C GLY A 24 -0.20 15.57 19.35
N ILE A 25 0.01 14.30 19.74
CA ILE A 25 0.63 13.28 18.89
C ILE A 25 -0.24 12.98 17.66
N LEU A 26 -1.56 12.90 17.82
CA LEU A 26 -2.50 12.65 16.73
C LEU A 26 -2.61 13.83 15.76
N ALA A 27 -2.40 15.06 16.24
CA ALA A 27 -2.40 16.26 15.42
C ALA A 27 -1.06 16.50 14.68
N ALA A 28 0.02 15.86 15.13
CA ALA A 28 1.34 16.04 14.54
C ALA A 28 1.44 15.39 13.14
N PRO A 29 2.17 16.03 12.19
CA PRO A 29 2.36 15.47 10.85
C PRO A 29 3.21 14.18 10.89
N PRO A 30 2.82 13.12 10.18
CA PRO A 30 3.56 11.85 10.15
C PRO A 30 4.80 11.98 9.27
N THR A 31 5.92 12.38 9.88
CA THR A 31 7.19 12.64 9.19
C THR A 31 8.32 11.91 9.89
N ALA A 32 9.30 11.46 9.12
CA ALA A 32 10.52 10.88 9.66
C ALA A 32 11.61 11.95 9.63
N GLU A 33 12.06 12.42 10.80
CA GLU A 33 13.12 13.43 10.94
C GLU A 33 14.52 12.82 10.69
N LEU A 34 14.68 12.11 9.57
CA LEU A 34 15.91 11.39 9.21
C LEU A 34 16.76 12.14 8.17
N GLU A 35 16.17 13.12 7.49
CA GLU A 35 16.84 13.95 6.48
C GLU A 35 16.87 15.42 6.94
N PRO A 36 17.92 16.17 6.57
CA PRO A 36 18.03 17.58 6.94
C PRO A 36 16.87 18.39 6.36
N LEU A 37 16.31 19.28 7.18
CA LEU A 37 15.22 20.17 6.77
C LEU A 37 15.71 21.10 5.66
N THR A 38 14.98 21.15 4.55
CA THR A 38 15.18 22.18 3.52
C THR A 38 14.43 23.44 3.98
N ASP A 39 15.12 24.56 4.15
CA ASP A 39 14.55 25.85 4.59
C ASP A 39 13.71 25.79 5.90
N GLY A 40 14.06 24.86 6.80
CA GLY A 40 13.36 24.68 8.08
C GLY A 40 11.97 24.03 7.97
N GLN A 41 11.58 23.57 6.77
CA GLN A 41 10.31 22.88 6.55
C GLN A 41 10.54 21.38 6.37
N VAL A 42 9.71 20.59 7.06
CA VAL A 42 9.71 19.14 6.90
C VAL A 42 9.21 18.81 5.51
N THR A 43 10.10 18.29 4.68
CA THR A 43 9.94 18.30 3.22
C THR A 43 9.26 17.04 2.68
N GLN A 44 9.05 16.00 3.51
CA GLN A 44 8.57 14.71 3.01
C GLN A 44 7.67 13.95 4.01
N THR A 45 6.46 13.62 3.56
CA THR A 45 5.55 12.72 4.28
C THR A 45 5.81 11.27 3.89
N ASP A 46 5.51 10.35 4.80
CA ASP A 46 5.65 8.91 4.57
C ASP A 46 4.84 8.41 3.35
N GLU A 47 3.62 8.90 3.15
CA GLU A 47 2.79 8.55 2.00
C GLU A 47 3.37 9.05 0.66
N ALA A 48 3.95 10.25 0.64
CA ALA A 48 4.61 10.79 -0.55
C ALA A 48 5.81 9.91 -0.94
N ASP A 49 6.60 9.49 0.04
CA ASP A 49 7.74 8.61 -0.18
C ASP A 49 7.32 7.20 -0.61
N MET A 50 6.22 6.69 -0.04
CA MET A 50 5.60 5.42 -0.45
C MET A 50 5.00 5.46 -1.87
N GLY A 51 4.55 6.64 -2.34
CA GLY A 51 3.80 6.82 -3.59
C GLY A 51 2.41 6.16 -3.60
N ILE A 52 1.95 5.69 -2.44
CA ILE A 52 0.68 5.01 -2.19
C ILE A 52 0.23 5.42 -0.78
N THR A 53 -1.03 5.84 -0.64
CA THR A 53 -1.55 6.25 0.67
C THR A 53 -1.85 5.04 1.57
N TYR A 54 -2.01 5.25 2.87
CA TYR A 54 -2.39 4.19 3.81
C TYR A 54 -3.75 3.57 3.49
N SER A 55 -4.70 4.37 2.99
CA SER A 55 -6.04 3.88 2.60
C SER A 55 -5.97 2.98 1.36
N GLU A 56 -5.19 3.38 0.36
CA GLU A 56 -4.89 2.59 -0.83
C GLU A 56 -4.14 1.30 -0.46
N LEU A 57 -3.10 1.39 0.38
CA LEU A 57 -2.29 0.27 0.83
C LEU A 57 -3.12 -0.76 1.61
N SER A 58 -4.05 -0.31 2.45
CA SER A 58 -5.00 -1.16 3.18
C SER A 58 -5.88 -1.96 2.22
N THR A 59 -6.41 -1.31 1.18
CA THR A 59 -7.22 -1.94 0.14
C THR A 59 -6.42 -2.96 -0.66
N ILE A 60 -5.22 -2.59 -1.11
CA ILE A 60 -4.28 -3.45 -1.83
C ILE A 60 -3.89 -4.67 -0.97
N GLY A 61 -3.61 -4.47 0.32
CA GLY A 61 -3.26 -5.52 1.28
C GLY A 61 -4.35 -6.59 1.42
N ARG A 62 -5.61 -6.14 1.56
CA ARG A 62 -6.78 -7.04 1.57
C ARG A 62 -6.94 -7.79 0.25
N LEU A 63 -6.81 -7.11 -0.89
CA LEU A 63 -6.90 -7.76 -2.21
C LEU A 63 -5.81 -8.83 -2.38
N ARG A 64 -4.56 -8.55 -1.98
CA ARG A 64 -3.44 -9.52 -2.06
C ARG A 64 -3.70 -10.76 -1.22
N LYS A 65 -4.06 -10.57 0.06
CA LYS A 65 -4.04 -11.66 1.05
C LYS A 65 -5.39 -12.35 1.22
N ILE A 66 -6.49 -11.61 1.23
CA ILE A 66 -7.84 -12.14 1.42
C ILE A 66 -8.41 -12.57 0.07
N SER A 67 -8.46 -11.64 -0.90
CA SER A 67 -9.00 -11.91 -2.25
C SER A 67 -8.02 -12.63 -3.18
N LYS A 68 -6.84 -13.03 -2.68
CA LYS A 68 -5.81 -13.81 -3.38
C LYS A 68 -5.38 -13.22 -4.73
N CYS A 69 -5.39 -11.90 -4.85
CA CYS A 69 -5.09 -11.24 -6.11
C CYS A 69 -3.57 -11.12 -6.35
N GLY A 70 -3.11 -11.62 -7.50
CA GLY A 70 -1.83 -11.27 -8.09
C GLY A 70 -1.88 -9.93 -8.85
N PRO A 71 -0.81 -9.51 -9.54
CA PRO A 71 -0.74 -8.18 -10.16
C PRO A 71 -1.88 -7.92 -11.16
N PHE A 72 -2.11 -8.84 -12.09
CA PHE A 72 -3.13 -8.67 -13.12
C PHE A 72 -4.56 -8.69 -12.56
N SER A 73 -4.89 -9.67 -11.71
CA SER A 73 -6.22 -9.76 -11.11
C SER A 73 -6.51 -8.58 -10.16
N MET A 74 -5.48 -8.06 -9.48
CA MET A 74 -5.60 -6.86 -8.66
C MET A 74 -5.91 -5.64 -9.51
N PHE A 75 -5.19 -5.44 -10.62
CA PHE A 75 -5.49 -4.40 -11.59
C PHE A 75 -6.95 -4.47 -12.07
N CYS A 76 -7.41 -5.64 -12.54
CA CYS A 76 -8.79 -5.80 -13.03
C CYS A 76 -9.87 -5.49 -11.96
N LYS A 77 -9.58 -5.71 -10.67
CA LYS A 77 -10.51 -5.31 -9.60
C LYS A 77 -10.44 -3.82 -9.32
N LEU A 78 -9.24 -3.26 -9.21
CA LEU A 78 -9.05 -1.87 -8.81
C LEU A 78 -9.55 -0.87 -9.85
N ILE A 79 -9.47 -1.19 -11.16
CA ILE A 79 -10.04 -0.31 -12.20
C ILE A 79 -11.55 -0.08 -12.00
N HIS A 80 -12.27 -1.04 -11.43
CA HIS A 80 -13.71 -0.90 -11.14
C HIS A 80 -13.93 -0.23 -9.77
N MET A 81 -13.12 -0.58 -8.78
CA MET A 81 -13.24 -0.02 -7.42
C MET A 81 -12.85 1.46 -7.33
N TRP A 82 -11.90 1.91 -8.16
CA TRP A 82 -11.37 3.27 -8.16
C TRP A 82 -11.77 4.06 -9.40
N LYS A 83 -12.76 3.59 -10.18
CA LYS A 83 -13.18 4.19 -11.46
C LYS A 83 -13.51 5.69 -11.37
N ASP A 84 -14.03 6.13 -10.23
CA ASP A 84 -14.50 7.50 -10.01
C ASP A 84 -13.38 8.42 -9.49
N ILE A 85 -12.21 7.86 -9.16
CA ILE A 85 -11.10 8.55 -8.48
C ILE A 85 -9.81 8.51 -9.30
N LEU A 86 -9.56 7.41 -10.03
CA LEU A 86 -8.32 7.17 -10.76
C LEU A 86 -8.61 6.61 -12.16
N SER A 87 -7.82 7.06 -13.13
CA SER A 87 -7.80 6.48 -14.48
C SER A 87 -7.21 5.06 -14.49
N PRO A 88 -7.55 4.21 -15.48
CA PRO A 88 -6.95 2.88 -15.60
C PRO A 88 -5.42 2.91 -15.61
N THR A 89 -4.82 3.92 -16.24
CA THR A 89 -3.36 4.11 -16.29
C THR A 89 -2.76 4.34 -14.90
N GLU A 90 -3.36 5.19 -14.09
CA GLU A 90 -2.91 5.45 -12.71
C GLU A 90 -3.06 4.20 -11.84
N VAL A 91 -4.17 3.46 -11.99
CA VAL A 91 -4.36 2.18 -11.29
C VAL A 91 -3.25 1.19 -11.66
N ALA A 92 -2.91 1.05 -12.94
CA ALA A 92 -1.83 0.18 -13.38
C ALA A 92 -0.47 0.60 -12.81
N GLN A 93 -0.17 1.90 -12.80
CA GLN A 93 1.07 2.43 -12.21
C GLN A 93 1.15 2.10 -10.72
N LYS A 94 0.08 2.32 -9.95
CA LYS A 94 0.01 1.99 -8.52
C LYS A 94 0.17 0.49 -8.26
N VAL A 95 -0.50 -0.37 -9.03
CA VAL A 95 -0.36 -1.83 -8.91
C VAL A 95 1.08 -2.27 -9.21
N LYS A 96 1.69 -1.75 -10.28
CA LYS A 96 3.08 -2.05 -10.63
C LYS A 96 4.05 -1.57 -9.55
N LEU A 97 3.85 -0.35 -9.04
CA LEU A 97 4.64 0.22 -7.95
C LEU A 97 4.58 -0.65 -6.69
N PHE A 98 3.37 -1.03 -6.28
CA PHE A 98 3.15 -1.91 -5.13
C PHE A 98 3.90 -3.24 -5.29
N PHE A 99 3.69 -3.96 -6.40
CA PHE A 99 4.29 -5.28 -6.56
C PHE A 99 5.81 -5.25 -6.75
N ARG A 100 6.38 -4.17 -7.30
CA ARG A 100 7.84 -3.94 -7.34
C ARG A 100 8.39 -3.72 -5.94
N ARG A 101 7.80 -2.81 -5.15
CA ARG A 101 8.24 -2.51 -3.79
C ARG A 101 8.05 -3.72 -2.85
N TYR A 102 6.91 -4.41 -2.95
CA TYR A 102 6.61 -5.63 -2.21
C TYR A 102 7.65 -6.72 -2.47
N SER A 103 7.93 -7.02 -3.74
CA SER A 103 8.84 -8.11 -4.08
C SER A 103 10.29 -7.79 -3.74
N ALA A 104 10.72 -6.54 -3.95
CA ALA A 104 12.07 -6.09 -3.59
C ALA A 104 12.31 -6.13 -2.08
N ASN A 105 11.30 -5.80 -1.28
CA ASN A 105 11.42 -5.72 0.19
C ASN A 105 10.96 -6.99 0.92
N ARG A 106 10.51 -8.04 0.21
CA ARG A 106 9.93 -9.22 0.89
C ARG A 106 10.94 -9.92 1.81
N HIS A 107 12.22 -9.88 1.49
CA HIS A 107 13.29 -10.40 2.35
C HIS A 107 13.26 -9.79 3.78
N LYS A 108 12.80 -8.55 3.96
CA LYS A 108 12.67 -7.94 5.29
C LYS A 108 11.65 -8.66 6.17
N MET A 109 10.71 -9.38 5.56
CA MET A 109 9.68 -10.14 6.28
C MET A 109 10.20 -11.46 6.86
N THR A 110 11.33 -11.98 6.36
CA THR A 110 11.90 -13.23 6.88
C THR A 110 12.59 -13.01 8.23
N THR A 111 13.02 -11.78 8.52
CA THR A 111 13.72 -11.39 9.76
C THR A 111 12.92 -10.40 10.61
N ILE A 112 11.63 -10.19 10.30
CA ILE A 112 10.80 -9.27 11.08
C ILE A 112 10.55 -9.83 12.49
N THR A 113 10.45 -8.94 13.47
CA THR A 113 10.08 -9.32 14.84
C THR A 113 8.70 -10.00 14.85
N PRO A 114 8.54 -11.15 15.52
CA PRO A 114 7.23 -11.76 15.73
C PRO A 114 6.25 -10.76 16.36
N SER A 115 5.03 -10.71 15.85
CA SER A 115 4.04 -9.71 16.26
C SER A 115 2.70 -10.35 16.60
N TYR A 116 1.90 -9.65 17.42
CA TYR A 116 0.54 -10.07 17.75
C TYR A 116 -0.32 -10.16 16.49
N HIS A 117 -1.02 -11.29 16.32
CA HIS A 117 -1.91 -11.49 15.19
C HIS A 117 -3.26 -10.80 15.43
N ALA A 118 -3.54 -9.75 14.66
CA ALA A 118 -4.79 -8.99 14.76
C ALA A 118 -5.57 -8.90 13.44
N GLU A 119 -4.95 -9.23 12.30
CA GLU A 119 -5.47 -8.89 10.97
C GLU A 119 -5.37 -10.08 10.01
N SER A 120 -6.48 -10.40 9.35
CA SER A 120 -6.55 -11.50 8.37
C SER A 120 -5.76 -11.25 7.08
N TYR A 121 -5.20 -10.06 6.91
CA TYR A 121 -4.32 -9.71 5.79
C TYR A 121 -2.84 -9.50 6.18
N SER A 122 -2.45 -9.96 7.37
CA SER A 122 -1.06 -9.89 7.85
C SER A 122 -0.06 -10.46 6.82
N PRO A 123 1.10 -9.79 6.61
CA PRO A 123 2.16 -10.28 5.76
C PRO A 123 3.18 -11.19 6.47
N ASP A 124 2.97 -11.56 7.75
CA ASP A 124 3.90 -12.37 8.54
C ASP A 124 4.35 -13.64 7.79
N ASP A 125 5.66 -13.79 7.59
CA ASP A 125 6.24 -14.90 6.81
C ASP A 125 6.49 -16.15 7.66
N ASN A 126 6.48 -16.04 8.99
CA ASN A 126 6.80 -17.16 9.87
C ASN A 126 5.69 -18.21 9.94
N ARG A 127 4.42 -17.76 9.94
CA ARG A 127 3.28 -18.65 10.19
C ARG A 127 2.06 -18.40 9.32
N PHE A 128 1.87 -17.19 8.80
CA PHE A 128 0.58 -16.80 8.23
C PHE A 128 0.57 -16.57 6.71
N ASP A 129 1.61 -15.96 6.14
CA ASP A 129 1.73 -15.63 4.72
C ASP A 129 3.03 -16.17 4.14
N LEU A 130 3.14 -17.51 4.08
CA LEU A 130 4.27 -18.20 3.49
C LEU A 130 4.42 -17.83 2.00
N ARG A 131 5.54 -17.21 1.63
CA ARG A 131 5.80 -16.71 0.28
C ARG A 131 7.28 -16.85 -0.07
N PRO A 132 7.63 -16.91 -1.37
CA PRO A 132 9.00 -16.65 -1.78
C PRO A 132 9.49 -15.29 -1.24
N PHE A 133 10.77 -15.17 -0.94
CA PHE A 133 11.39 -13.89 -0.62
C PHE A 133 12.36 -13.41 -1.70
N LEU A 134 12.81 -14.32 -2.58
CA LEU A 134 13.57 -14.01 -3.79
C LEU A 134 12.64 -14.03 -5.00
N TYR A 135 12.22 -12.85 -5.46
CA TYR A 135 11.34 -12.67 -6.60
C TYR A 135 12.07 -12.04 -7.79
N ASN A 136 11.57 -12.31 -9.01
CA ASN A 136 11.84 -11.41 -10.13
C ASN A 136 11.01 -10.12 -9.94
N THR A 137 11.66 -9.06 -9.47
CA THR A 137 11.01 -7.78 -9.12
C THR A 137 10.42 -7.04 -10.33
N ARG A 138 10.77 -7.44 -11.55
CA ARG A 138 10.25 -6.84 -12.78
C ARG A 138 8.87 -7.35 -13.19
N TRP A 139 8.44 -8.51 -12.67
CA TRP A 139 7.15 -9.14 -12.99
C TRP A 139 6.79 -9.09 -14.50
N PRO A 140 7.70 -9.56 -15.39
CA PRO A 140 7.64 -9.22 -16.81
C PRO A 140 6.38 -9.72 -17.51
N TRP A 141 5.89 -10.90 -17.15
CA TRP A 141 4.68 -11.46 -17.73
C TRP A 141 3.44 -10.71 -17.26
N GLN A 142 3.29 -10.56 -15.94
CA GLN A 142 2.11 -9.98 -15.32
C GLN A 142 1.96 -8.50 -15.70
N PHE A 143 3.05 -7.75 -15.75
CA PHE A 143 3.01 -6.35 -16.16
C PHE A 143 2.68 -6.19 -17.64
N ARG A 144 3.16 -7.09 -18.50
CA ARG A 144 2.76 -7.12 -19.92
C ARG A 144 1.25 -7.40 -20.07
N CYS A 145 0.69 -8.31 -19.27
CA CYS A 145 -0.75 -8.55 -19.28
C CYS A 145 -1.54 -7.28 -18.90
N ILE A 146 -1.09 -6.53 -17.90
CA ILE A 146 -1.70 -5.24 -17.53
C ILE A 146 -1.61 -4.25 -18.69
N ASP A 147 -0.44 -4.13 -19.32
CA ASP A 147 -0.23 -3.19 -20.43
C ASP A 147 -1.09 -3.53 -21.65
N ASN A 148 -1.20 -4.82 -21.99
CA ASN A 148 -2.08 -5.27 -23.05
C ASN A 148 -3.55 -4.96 -22.76
N GLN A 149 -3.99 -5.13 -21.50
CA GLN A 149 -5.35 -4.81 -21.10
C GLN A 149 -5.63 -3.30 -21.15
N LEU A 150 -4.67 -2.48 -20.72
CA LEU A 150 -4.76 -1.02 -20.85
C LEU A 150 -4.87 -0.59 -22.32
N ALA A 151 -4.07 -1.19 -23.21
CA ALA A 151 -4.12 -0.88 -24.63
C ALA A 151 -5.49 -1.22 -25.26
N GLN A 152 -6.16 -2.27 -24.79
CA GLN A 152 -7.52 -2.62 -25.22
C GLN A 152 -8.59 -1.66 -24.69
N MET A 153 -8.37 -1.04 -23.54
CA MET A 153 -9.27 -0.06 -22.93
C MET A 153 -9.11 1.34 -23.52
N ALA A 154 -7.99 1.63 -24.19
CA ALA A 154 -7.79 2.90 -24.86
C ALA A 154 -8.84 3.07 -25.97
N PRO A 155 -9.44 4.27 -26.11
CA PRO A 155 -10.40 4.51 -27.18
C PRO A 155 -9.72 4.25 -28.53
N LYS A 156 -10.34 3.41 -29.37
CA LYS A 156 -9.92 3.26 -30.76
C LYS A 156 -10.05 4.63 -31.42
N ALA A 157 -8.97 5.12 -32.03
CA ALA A 157 -9.03 6.33 -32.83
C ALA A 157 -10.17 6.20 -33.87
N PRO A 158 -10.98 7.25 -34.09
CA PRO A 158 -12.00 7.19 -35.12
C PRO A 158 -11.31 6.90 -36.46
N ASN A 159 -11.74 5.85 -37.15
CA ASN A 159 -11.30 5.57 -38.51
C ASN A 159 -11.71 6.78 -39.37
N HIS A 160 -10.72 7.49 -39.91
CA HIS A 160 -10.92 8.49 -40.95
C HIS A 160 -11.30 7.81 -42.27
#